data_AF-A0ABD6EW83-F1
#
_entry.id   AF-A0ABD6EW83-F1
#
_cell.length_a   1.000
_cell.length_b   1.000
_cell.length_c   1.000
_cell.angle_alpha   90.00
_cell.angle_beta   90.00
_cell.angle_gamma   90.00
#
_symmetry.space_group_name_H-M   'P 1'
#
loop_
_entity.id
_entity.type
_entity.pdbx_description
1 polymer ?
#
loop_
_entity_poly.entity_id
_entity_poly.type
_entity_poly.pdbx_seq_one_letter_code
_entity_poly.pdbx_strand_id
1 'polypeptide(L)' 'METTSFGPLRISGAPFMYRKPDLPFNGPFLPSSDQLSSMGYLQHMRSISPSRLAGGFLPETGCLRALFECRVDLFSIA' A
#
# COMPACT_ATOMS: atom_id res chain seq x y z
N MET A 1 -12.68 -15.49 51.87
CA MET A 1 -13.61 -16.10 50.90
C MET A 1 -13.03 -15.86 49.52
N GLU A 2 -12.42 -16.89 48.94
CA GLU A 2 -11.88 -16.83 47.58
C GLU A 2 -12.98 -17.25 46.61
N THR A 3 -13.43 -16.33 45.76
CA THR A 3 -14.36 -16.64 44.68
C THR A 3 -13.59 -17.22 43.52
N THR A 4 -13.69 -18.53 43.31
CA THR A 4 -13.21 -19.19 42.09
C THR A 4 -14.25 -19.05 40.98
N SER A 5 -13.85 -18.52 39.83
CA SER A 5 -14.71 -18.43 38.65
C SER A 5 -14.44 -19.60 37.70
N PHE A 6 -15.49 -20.33 37.32
CA PHE A 6 -15.43 -21.45 36.38
C PHE A 6 -15.88 -21.03 34.99
N GLY A 7 -15.37 -19.89 34.50
CA GLY A 7 -15.59 -19.47 33.12
C GLY A 7 -14.77 -20.32 32.14
N PRO A 8 -15.20 -20.48 30.88
CA PRO A 8 -14.38 -21.15 29.88
C PRO A 8 -13.02 -20.45 29.76
N LEU A 9 -11.94 -21.22 29.87
CA LEU A 9 -10.57 -20.74 29.68
C LEU A 9 -10.48 -20.18 28.25
N ARG A 10 -10.48 -18.86 28.08
CA ARG A 10 -10.21 -18.24 26.78
C ARG A 10 -8.73 -18.43 26.51
N ILE A 11 -8.37 -19.52 25.84
CA ILE A 11 -7.04 -19.70 25.27
C ILE A 11 -6.94 -18.65 24.15
N SER A 12 -6.35 -17.49 24.46
CA SER A 12 -5.94 -16.54 23.42
C SER A 12 -4.92 -17.29 22.57
N GLY A 13 -5.29 -17.63 21.34
CA GLY A 13 -4.37 -18.22 20.37
C GLY A 13 -3.20 -17.27 20.06
N ALA A 14 -2.34 -17.66 19.12
CA ALA A 14 -1.28 -16.77 18.65
C ALA A 14 -1.89 -15.45 18.12
N PRO A 15 -1.29 -14.30 18.44
CA PRO A 15 -1.78 -13.02 17.93
C PRO A 15 -1.65 -12.99 16.41
N PHE A 16 -2.60 -12.31 15.75
CA PHE A 16 -2.45 -11.99 14.35
C PHE A 16 -1.21 -11.12 14.14
N MET A 17 -0.30 -11.57 13.27
CA MET A 17 0.85 -10.81 12.81
C MET A 17 0.65 -10.46 11.35
N TYR A 18 0.54 -9.17 11.04
CA TYR A 18 0.45 -8.72 9.66
C TYR A 18 1.75 -9.06 8.92
N ARG A 19 1.64 -9.85 7.85
CA ARG A 19 2.72 -10.10 6.90
C ARG A 19 2.31 -9.48 5.58
N LYS A 20 3.12 -8.54 5.10
CA LYS A 20 2.93 -7.96 3.77
C LYS A 20 2.97 -9.10 2.73
N PRO A 21 2.06 -9.12 1.74
CA PRO A 21 2.13 -10.08 0.64
C PRO A 21 3.47 -9.97 -0.07
N ASP A 22 4.06 -11.12 -0.39
CA ASP A 22 5.24 -11.18 -1.23
C ASP A 22 4.79 -11.10 -2.68
N LEU A 23 5.27 -10.08 -3.40
CA LEU A 23 4.98 -9.89 -4.81
C LEU A 23 6.32 -9.78 -5.54
N PRO A 24 6.73 -10.82 -6.29
CA PRO A 24 7.95 -10.75 -7.09
C PRO A 24 7.74 -9.75 -8.22
N PHE A 25 8.40 -8.60 -8.14
CA PHE A 25 8.33 -7.56 -9.17
C PHE A 25 9.57 -7.61 -10.06
N ASN A 26 9.33 -7.78 -11.36
CA ASN A 26 10.36 -7.80 -12.37
C ASN A 26 10.50 -6.42 -13.02
N GLY A 27 11.26 -5.51 -12.41
CA GLY A 27 11.51 -4.16 -12.94
C GLY A 27 12.28 -3.25 -11.97
N PRO A 28 12.61 -2.00 -12.36
CA PRO A 28 13.35 -1.03 -11.53
C PRO A 28 12.56 -0.58 -10.28
N PHE A 29 13.21 -0.26 -9.16
CA PHE A 29 12.50 0.20 -7.95
C PHE A 29 11.60 1.42 -8.21
N LEU A 30 10.45 1.46 -7.54
CA LEU A 30 9.55 2.61 -7.56
C LEU A 30 9.93 3.61 -6.46
N PRO A 31 9.79 4.93 -6.71
CA PRO A 31 9.86 5.93 -5.66
C PRO A 31 8.72 5.73 -4.64
N SER A 32 8.94 6.15 -3.40
CA SER A 32 7.87 6.21 -2.39
C SER A 32 6.87 7.33 -2.70
N SER A 33 5.67 7.26 -2.11
CA SER A 33 4.65 8.31 -2.25
C SER A 33 5.20 9.71 -1.93
N ASP A 34 5.98 9.83 -0.85
CA ASP A 34 6.57 11.10 -0.41
C ASP A 34 7.63 11.63 -1.39
N GLN A 35 8.33 10.73 -2.09
CA GLN A 35 9.35 11.09 -3.07
C GLN A 35 8.76 11.60 -4.38
N LEU A 36 7.51 11.26 -4.72
CA LEU A 36 6.91 11.66 -6.00
C LEU A 36 6.83 13.18 -6.14
N SER A 37 6.50 13.88 -5.04
CA SER A 37 6.40 15.33 -5.03
C SER A 37 7.77 15.99 -5.17
N SER A 38 8.76 15.56 -4.39
CA SER A 38 10.11 16.14 -4.41
C SER A 38 10.86 15.86 -5.71
N MET A 39 10.58 14.73 -6.37
CA MET A 39 11.15 14.38 -7.67
C MET A 39 10.40 15.00 -8.85
N GLY A 40 9.31 15.74 -8.60
CA GLY A 40 8.55 16.46 -9.64
C GLY A 40 7.57 15.60 -10.45
N TYR A 41 7.40 14.30 -10.16
CA TYR A 41 6.48 13.43 -10.89
C TYR A 41 5.03 13.96 -10.91
N LEU A 42 4.59 14.54 -9.79
CA LEU A 42 3.22 15.04 -9.66
C LEU A 42 2.93 16.26 -10.55
N GLN A 43 3.96 16.96 -11.04
CA GLN A 43 3.78 18.11 -11.96
C GLN A 43 3.20 17.68 -13.31
N HIS A 44 3.36 16.41 -13.68
CA HIS A 44 2.82 15.83 -14.91
C HIS A 44 1.43 15.21 -14.73
N MET A 45 0.90 15.21 -13.51
CA MET A 45 -0.43 14.68 -13.22
C MET A 45 -1.50 15.75 -13.46
N ARG A 46 -2.69 15.32 -13.91
CA ARG A 46 -3.83 16.21 -14.07
C ARG A 46 -4.32 16.71 -12.71
N SER A 47 -4.84 17.93 -12.68
CA SER A 47 -5.49 18.47 -11.48
C SER A 47 -6.69 17.59 -11.08
N ILE A 48 -6.86 17.43 -9.77
CA ILE A 48 -7.89 16.58 -9.18
C ILE A 48 -9.05 17.44 -8.73
N SER A 49 -10.27 17.01 -9.06
CA SER A 49 -11.47 17.69 -8.60
C SER A 49 -11.66 17.51 -7.09
N PRO A 50 -12.22 18.50 -6.37
CA PRO A 50 -12.48 18.38 -4.93
C PRO A 50 -13.31 17.15 -4.56
N SER A 51 -14.25 16.75 -5.42
CA SER A 51 -15.05 15.54 -5.25
C SER A 51 -14.23 14.24 -5.25
N ARG A 52 -13.21 14.15 -6.11
CA ARG A 52 -12.32 12.98 -6.18
C ARG A 52 -11.38 12.94 -4.98
N LEU A 53 -10.87 14.09 -4.57
CA LEU A 53 -10.07 14.20 -3.36
C LEU A 53 -10.89 13.77 -2.12
N ALA A 54 -12.14 14.22 -2.00
CA ALA A 54 -13.04 13.80 -0.93
C ALA A 54 -13.38 12.29 -0.96
N GLY A 55 -13.29 11.65 -2.13
CA GLY A 55 -13.40 10.21 -2.31
C GLY A 55 -12.12 9.42 -1.98
N GLY A 56 -11.06 10.09 -1.50
CA GLY A 56 -9.78 9.47 -1.18
C GLY A 56 -8.83 9.28 -2.36
N PHE A 57 -9.13 9.89 -3.53
CA PHE A 57 -8.23 9.84 -4.67
C PHE A 57 -7.12 10.90 -4.52
N LEU A 58 -5.88 10.41 -4.41
CA LEU A 58 -4.67 11.22 -4.31
C LEU A 58 -3.88 11.19 -5.64
N PRO A 59 -3.21 12.30 -6.02
CA PRO A 59 -2.36 12.32 -7.22
C PRO A 59 -1.28 11.23 -7.20
N GLU A 60 -0.71 10.98 -6.03
CA GLU A 60 0.31 9.98 -5.78
C GLU A 60 -0.17 8.58 -6.16
N THR A 61 -1.43 8.24 -5.83
CA THR A 61 -2.04 6.95 -6.17
C THR A 61 -2.08 6.72 -7.67
N GLY A 62 -2.49 7.74 -8.44
CA GLY A 62 -2.53 7.65 -9.90
C GLY A 62 -1.12 7.53 -10.51
N CYS A 63 -0.16 8.26 -9.94
CA CYS A 63 1.20 8.30 -10.45
C CYS A 63 1.93 6.97 -10.19
N LEU A 64 1.83 6.45 -8.97
CA LEU A 64 2.39 5.14 -8.60
C LEU A 64 1.80 4.01 -9.43
N ARG A 65 0.49 4.06 -9.70
CA ARG A 65 -0.15 3.08 -10.59
C ARG A 65 0.47 3.11 -11.98
N ALA A 66 0.59 4.28 -12.58
CA ALA A 66 1.16 4.42 -13.93
C ALA A 66 2.63 3.94 -13.96
N LEU A 67 3.45 4.37 -12.99
CA LEU A 67 4.83 3.93 -12.89
C LEU A 67 4.94 2.41 -12.68
N PHE A 68 4.05 1.82 -11.88
CA PHE A 68 3.99 0.38 -11.66
C PHE A 68 3.68 -0.38 -12.95
N GLU A 69 2.67 0.05 -13.70
CA GLU A 69 2.29 -0.55 -14.99
C GLU A 69 3.42 -0.44 -16.02
N CYS A 70 4.18 0.66 -16.04
CA CYS A 70 5.30 0.83 -16.97
C CYS A 70 6.50 -0.08 -16.69
N ARG A 71 6.66 -0.55 -15.43
CA ARG A 71 7.84 -1.35 -15.02
C ARG A 71 7.53 -2.83 -14.85
N VAL A 72 6.26 -3.21 -14.75
CA VAL A 72 5.89 -4.59 -14.46
C VAL A 72 6.38 -5.46 -15.61
N ASP A 73 7.13 -6.50 -15.27
CA ASP A 73 7.76 -7.44 -16.21
C ASP A 73 8.75 -6.84 -17.21
N LEU A 74 9.30 -5.65 -16.94
CA LEU A 74 10.24 -4.99 -17.84
C LEU A 74 11.53 -5.79 -18.09
N PHE A 75 12.04 -6.54 -17.10
CA PHE A 75 13.22 -7.40 -17.32
C PHE A 75 12.86 -8.83 -17.71
N SER A 76 11.59 -9.11 -18.05
CA SER A 76 11.25 -10.37 -18.71
C SER A 76 11.82 -10.33 -20.12
N ILE A 77 12.64 -11.32 -20.46
CA ILE A 77 13.15 -11.49 -21.82
C ILE A 77 11.94 -11.87 -22.69
N ALA A 78 11.69 -11.07 -23.73
CA ALA A 78 10.71 -11.37 -24.77
C ALA A 78 11.11 -12.61 -25.58
#